data_AF-A0A561WBA2-F1
#
_entry.id   AF-A0A561WBA2-F1
#
_cell.length_a   1.000
_cell.length_b   1.000
_cell.length_c   1.000
_cell.angle_alpha   90.00
_cell.angle_beta   90.00
_cell.angle_gamma   90.00
#
_symmetry.space_group_name_H-M   'P 1'
#
loop_
_entity.id
_entity.type
_entity.pdbx_description
1 polymer ?
#
loop_
_entity_poly.entity_id
_entity_poly.type
_entity_poly.pdbx_seq_one_letter_code
_entity_poly.pdbx_strand_id
1 'polypeptide(L)'
;MTASSPAGAVLDSAALGIVPGYTDAFGVFRGVADRTWQQLTDRFGRTAVPGPDVLIATPGRWHPRLSGRVEMEDSTVVRADGFVDRPGYHRLTTDDGASHLLLVAPETLPQPPRSFGLAVQLYAARSRESWGIGDFRDLALIARSVAARRAGMIMVSPIHAMAPVTPAMDSPYSPASRQWLNVLHIAPGDAPGAERVDLSDLAAAGRALNARRRIDRDAVARLKSAALERIWAAVRDEEPAEFRAWAAGLDPDLTTFATWCVLAETYGGDWRQWPAGYAHPRGGAVAAFAREHADRVRFHMWCQWVADRQLAVACHSGVTVCLDVAVGFDFGSADAWQHQDLLAFDFEVGCPADPWNREGQRWSLPPFDPHALTAAGFAPFVALVRASLRHAGALRLDHVMQLWQLFWVPVGGSVADGAYVRYPVDELLAVLRIEACRAGAWIVGEDIGTVAPQVRETMAAIGMLGYRTGMGWACWANPEGTMGAADSHDQATIAGILTGSDEAAMDRIGKTYDAGSIAETRRELCERAGIDPAGRIGPEQVAAAVVAEHRGLAGCPSRVVVATLDDVAGVAERPNMPGTVHEYPNWRIALPQPVEDLLCTPLAGAVLDALAGGRATSPW
;
A
#
# COMPACT_ATOMS: atom_id res chain seq x y z
N MET A 1 15.36 -26.26 -54.82
CA MET A 1 14.50 -25.10 -54.50
C MET A 1 14.33 -25.08 -53.00
N THR A 2 15.17 -24.28 -52.35
CA THR A 2 15.20 -24.04 -50.91
C THR A 2 14.15 -22.98 -50.57
N ALA A 3 13.14 -23.35 -49.78
CA ALA A 3 12.20 -22.40 -49.20
C ALA A 3 12.89 -21.67 -48.03
N SER A 4 12.91 -20.34 -48.12
CA SER A 4 13.44 -19.43 -47.10
C SER A 4 12.54 -19.39 -45.87
N SER A 5 13.11 -19.62 -44.68
CA SER A 5 12.53 -19.19 -43.40
C SER A 5 12.40 -17.66 -43.38
N PRO A 6 11.31 -17.09 -42.80
CA PRO A 6 11.25 -15.66 -42.58
C PRO A 6 12.22 -15.30 -41.45
N ALA A 7 13.13 -14.38 -41.75
CA ALA A 7 14.02 -13.78 -40.76
C ALA A 7 13.18 -13.07 -39.69
N GLY A 8 13.36 -13.45 -38.43
CA GLY A 8 12.74 -12.78 -37.29
C GLY A 8 13.16 -11.32 -37.26
N ALA A 9 12.19 -10.41 -37.24
CA ALA A 9 12.44 -9.02 -36.89
C ALA A 9 13.01 -9.01 -35.47
N VAL A 10 14.28 -8.62 -35.32
CA VAL A 10 14.86 -8.32 -34.01
C VAL A 10 14.11 -7.10 -33.50
N LEU A 11 13.11 -7.33 -32.64
CA LEU A 11 12.41 -6.27 -31.94
C LEU A 11 13.45 -5.46 -31.17
N ASP A 12 13.45 -4.14 -31.34
CA ASP A 12 14.32 -3.23 -30.59
C ASP A 12 14.01 -3.40 -29.10
N SER A 13 15.00 -3.85 -28.32
CA SER A 13 14.83 -4.12 -26.89
C SER A 13 14.51 -2.86 -26.09
N ALA A 14 14.90 -1.67 -26.58
CA ALA A 14 14.47 -0.40 -26.02
C ALA A 14 12.96 -0.17 -26.21
N ALA A 15 12.39 -0.63 -27.34
CA ALA A 15 10.95 -0.56 -27.60
C ALA A 15 10.14 -1.57 -26.77
N LEU A 16 10.77 -2.67 -26.31
CA LEU A 16 10.14 -3.64 -25.42
C LEU A 16 10.16 -3.22 -23.93
N GLY A 17 10.91 -2.18 -23.58
CA GLY A 17 11.03 -1.69 -22.20
C GLY A 17 11.97 -2.50 -21.31
N ILE A 18 12.79 -3.40 -21.88
CA ILE A 18 13.80 -4.17 -21.12
C ILE A 18 15.03 -3.30 -20.91
N VAL A 19 15.50 -3.18 -19.66
CA VAL A 19 16.74 -2.44 -19.36
C VAL A 19 17.96 -3.37 -19.55
N PRO A 20 18.95 -3.04 -20.40
CA PRO A 20 20.12 -3.90 -20.70
C PRO A 20 21.02 -4.25 -19.51
N GLY A 21 20.96 -3.44 -18.47
CA GLY A 21 21.71 -3.62 -17.25
C GLY A 21 21.50 -2.44 -16.31
N TYR A 22 22.00 -2.55 -15.09
CA TYR A 22 21.80 -1.54 -14.05
C TYR A 22 23.06 -1.39 -13.22
N THR A 23 23.24 -0.22 -12.62
CA THR A 23 24.25 -0.01 -11.59
C THR A 23 23.64 -0.39 -10.25
N ASP A 24 24.23 -1.38 -9.58
CA ASP A 24 23.79 -1.77 -8.23
C ASP A 24 24.15 -0.68 -7.20
N ALA A 25 23.65 -0.83 -5.98
CA ALA A 25 23.85 0.14 -4.92
C ALA A 25 25.34 0.28 -4.47
N PHE A 26 26.24 -0.57 -4.97
CA PHE A 26 27.68 -0.52 -4.74
C PHE A 26 28.44 0.13 -5.90
N GLY A 27 27.73 0.69 -6.88
CA GLY A 27 28.33 1.35 -8.04
C GLY A 27 28.82 0.39 -9.11
N VAL A 28 28.47 -0.90 -9.05
CA VAL A 28 28.90 -1.90 -10.02
C VAL A 28 27.83 -2.08 -11.09
N PHE A 29 28.21 -1.97 -12.36
CA PHE A 29 27.32 -2.26 -13.47
C PHE A 29 27.09 -3.77 -13.61
N ARG A 30 25.83 -4.16 -13.72
CA ARG A 30 25.34 -5.54 -13.89
C ARG A 30 24.57 -5.62 -15.21
N GLY A 31 25.08 -6.41 -16.15
CA GLY A 31 24.35 -6.74 -17.37
C GLY A 31 23.29 -7.80 -17.10
N VAL A 32 22.20 -7.80 -17.88
CA VAL A 32 21.17 -8.84 -17.81
C VAL A 32 21.73 -10.14 -18.39
N ALA A 33 21.50 -11.27 -17.70
CA ALA A 33 21.93 -12.58 -18.18
C ALA A 33 21.21 -12.97 -19.48
N ASP A 34 21.92 -13.59 -20.44
CA ASP A 34 21.38 -13.98 -21.75
C ASP A 34 20.08 -14.78 -21.67
N ARG A 35 19.98 -15.69 -20.68
CA ARG A 35 18.78 -16.48 -20.43
C ARG A 35 17.59 -15.61 -20.05
N THR A 36 17.76 -14.69 -19.10
CA THR A 36 16.72 -13.75 -18.66
C THR A 36 16.32 -12.83 -19.81
N TRP A 37 17.31 -12.33 -20.55
CA TRP A 37 17.09 -11.50 -21.72
C TRP A 37 16.21 -12.19 -22.77
N GLN A 38 16.51 -13.46 -23.09
CA GLN A 38 15.72 -14.25 -24.02
C GLN A 38 14.29 -14.46 -23.51
N GLN A 39 14.12 -14.81 -22.22
CA GLN A 39 12.78 -14.99 -21.63
C GLN A 39 11.93 -13.72 -21.71
N LEU A 40 12.50 -12.57 -21.37
CA LEU A 40 11.79 -11.28 -21.45
C LEU A 40 11.45 -10.91 -22.91
N THR A 41 12.38 -11.13 -23.84
CA THR A 41 12.17 -10.84 -25.27
C THR A 41 11.08 -11.74 -25.86
N ASP A 42 11.11 -13.05 -25.57
CA ASP A 42 10.10 -14.01 -26.02
C ASP A 42 8.72 -13.67 -25.43
N ARG A 43 8.68 -13.22 -24.18
CA ARG A 43 7.46 -12.80 -23.50
C ARG A 43 6.86 -11.56 -24.17
N PHE A 44 7.62 -10.47 -24.22
CA PHE A 44 7.13 -9.22 -24.80
C PHE A 44 6.88 -9.34 -26.31
N GLY A 45 7.58 -10.21 -27.02
CA GLY A 45 7.25 -10.55 -28.41
C GLY A 45 5.87 -11.19 -28.59
N ARG A 46 5.31 -11.82 -27.54
CA ARG A 46 3.95 -12.39 -27.54
C ARG A 46 2.90 -11.41 -26.99
N THR A 47 3.28 -10.54 -26.05
CA THR A 47 2.35 -9.63 -25.36
C THR A 47 2.34 -8.20 -25.89
N ALA A 48 3.31 -7.83 -26.74
CA ALA A 48 3.31 -6.56 -27.49
C ALA A 48 2.23 -6.57 -28.59
N VAL A 49 0.98 -6.64 -28.15
CA VAL A 49 -0.17 -6.23 -28.95
C VAL A 49 -0.17 -4.70 -28.94
N PRO A 50 -0.46 -4.00 -30.06
CA PRO A 50 -0.64 -2.56 -30.02
C PRO A 50 -1.76 -2.22 -29.04
N GLY A 51 -1.42 -1.66 -27.89
CA GLY A 51 -2.39 -1.04 -26.98
C GLY A 51 -3.04 0.17 -27.63
N PRO A 52 -4.04 0.82 -26.96
CA PRO A 52 -4.51 2.11 -27.45
C PRO A 52 -3.34 3.08 -27.48
N ASP A 53 -3.18 3.83 -28.57
CA ASP A 53 -2.24 4.95 -28.58
C ASP A 53 -2.73 5.97 -27.55
N VAL A 54 -1.90 6.27 -26.54
CA VAL A 54 -2.29 7.12 -25.41
C VAL A 54 -1.84 8.54 -25.72
N LEU A 55 -2.76 9.50 -25.53
CA LEU A 55 -2.46 10.91 -25.57
C LEU A 55 -2.70 11.50 -24.18
N ILE A 56 -1.66 12.09 -23.59
CA ILE A 56 -1.79 12.82 -22.32
C ILE A 56 -1.92 14.32 -22.64
N ALA A 57 -2.92 14.97 -22.07
CA ALA A 57 -3.13 16.40 -22.17
C ALA A 57 -3.32 17.02 -20.77
N THR A 58 -3.12 18.33 -20.68
CA THR A 58 -3.40 19.10 -19.45
C THR A 58 -4.63 19.97 -19.66
N PRO A 59 -5.58 20.01 -18.71
CA PRO A 59 -6.75 20.89 -18.77
C PRO A 59 -6.41 22.31 -19.24
N GLY A 60 -7.05 22.77 -20.31
CA GLY A 60 -6.88 24.12 -20.84
C GLY A 60 -5.52 24.45 -21.47
N ARG A 61 -4.61 23.47 -21.58
CA ARG A 61 -3.33 23.63 -22.28
C ARG A 61 -3.45 23.15 -23.72
N TRP A 62 -2.97 23.96 -24.66
CA TRP A 62 -2.97 23.58 -26.08
C TRP A 62 -2.09 22.36 -26.32
N HIS A 63 -2.55 21.42 -27.15
CA HIS A 63 -1.79 20.27 -27.59
C HIS A 63 -2.00 19.99 -29.10
N PRO A 64 -0.93 19.86 -29.91
CA PRO A 64 -1.05 19.76 -31.38
C PRO A 64 -1.78 18.50 -31.86
N ARG A 65 -1.61 17.38 -31.15
CA ARG A 65 -2.31 16.11 -31.47
C ARG A 65 -3.76 16.07 -30.97
N LEU A 66 -4.22 17.08 -30.21
CA LEU A 66 -5.56 17.10 -29.61
C LEU A 66 -6.55 17.80 -30.57
N SER A 67 -6.74 17.23 -31.76
CA SER A 67 -7.65 17.77 -32.76
C SER A 67 -8.57 16.67 -33.30
N GLY A 68 -9.88 16.88 -33.24
CA GLY A 68 -10.88 15.91 -33.68
C GLY A 68 -12.08 15.78 -32.75
N ARG A 69 -12.79 14.66 -32.82
CA ARG A 69 -13.94 14.34 -31.95
C ARG A 69 -13.44 13.75 -30.64
N VAL A 70 -13.81 14.34 -29.51
CA VAL A 70 -13.55 13.78 -28.18
C VAL A 70 -14.86 13.30 -27.58
N GLU A 71 -14.91 12.02 -27.25
CA GLU A 71 -15.93 11.42 -26.41
C GLU A 71 -15.44 11.42 -24.97
N MET A 72 -16.09 12.25 -24.16
CA MET A 72 -15.77 12.48 -22.77
C MET A 72 -16.19 11.30 -21.90
N GLU A 73 -15.69 11.23 -20.67
CA GLU A 73 -15.97 10.13 -19.73
C GLU A 73 -17.45 10.02 -19.38
N ASP A 74 -18.18 11.14 -19.37
CA ASP A 74 -19.62 11.21 -19.15
C ASP A 74 -20.44 10.97 -20.42
N SER A 75 -19.82 10.43 -21.48
CA SER A 75 -20.40 10.20 -22.80
C SER A 75 -20.80 11.47 -23.56
N THR A 76 -20.47 12.67 -23.06
CA THR A 76 -20.64 13.90 -23.83
C THR A 76 -19.63 13.94 -24.98
N VAL A 77 -20.02 14.50 -26.11
CA VAL A 77 -19.17 14.57 -27.31
C VAL A 77 -18.86 16.02 -27.61
N VAL A 78 -17.57 16.34 -27.70
CA VAL A 78 -17.07 17.67 -28.06
C VAL A 78 -16.11 17.57 -29.24
N ARG A 79 -15.89 18.69 -29.95
CA ARG A 79 -14.80 18.80 -30.92
C ARG A 79 -13.65 19.54 -30.25
N ALA A 80 -12.48 18.92 -30.22
CA ALA A 80 -11.26 19.54 -29.72
C ALA A 80 -10.52 20.20 -30.89
N ASP A 81 -10.08 21.44 -30.68
CA ASP A 81 -9.16 22.17 -31.56
C ASP A 81 -7.92 22.61 -30.75
N GLY A 82 -7.21 21.60 -30.24
CA GLY A 82 -6.04 21.74 -29.39
C GLY A 82 -6.32 21.79 -27.89
N PHE A 83 -7.57 21.89 -27.44
CA PHE A 83 -7.91 22.09 -26.02
C PHE A 83 -9.01 21.14 -25.53
N VAL A 84 -8.87 20.68 -24.29
CA VAL A 84 -9.92 20.05 -23.47
C VAL A 84 -9.72 20.49 -22.02
N ASP A 85 -10.77 20.97 -21.36
CA ASP A 85 -10.68 21.56 -20.00
C ASP A 85 -11.04 20.60 -18.87
N ARG A 86 -11.69 19.48 -19.18
CA ARG A 86 -12.20 18.57 -18.15
C ARG A 86 -11.19 17.44 -17.88
N PRO A 87 -10.72 17.27 -16.63
CA PRO A 87 -9.90 16.13 -16.28
C PRO A 87 -10.65 14.79 -16.38
N GLY A 88 -9.98 13.75 -16.87
CA GLY A 88 -10.54 12.41 -16.91
C GLY A 88 -10.01 11.52 -18.02
N TYR A 89 -10.74 10.45 -18.26
CA TYR A 89 -10.45 9.41 -19.25
C TYR A 89 -11.40 9.59 -20.41
N HIS A 90 -10.87 9.95 -21.57
CA HIS A 90 -11.66 10.28 -22.75
C HIS A 90 -11.18 9.47 -23.95
N ARG A 91 -11.96 9.49 -25.03
CA ARG A 91 -11.58 8.90 -26.31
C ARG A 91 -11.49 9.99 -27.36
N LEU A 92 -10.31 10.20 -27.91
CA LEU A 92 -10.10 11.09 -29.05
C LEU A 92 -10.18 10.27 -30.35
N THR A 93 -10.95 10.75 -31.31
CA THR A 93 -10.89 10.33 -32.71
C THR A 93 -10.41 11.52 -33.53
N THR A 94 -9.20 11.46 -34.05
CA THR A 94 -8.60 12.52 -34.87
C THR A 94 -9.28 12.63 -36.23
N ASP A 95 -9.06 13.75 -36.92
CA ASP A 95 -9.70 14.02 -38.22
C ASP A 95 -9.26 13.02 -39.33
N ASP A 96 -8.10 12.36 -39.17
CA ASP A 96 -7.64 11.28 -40.04
C ASP A 96 -8.19 9.89 -39.63
N GLY A 97 -9.00 9.81 -38.58
CA GLY A 97 -9.68 8.61 -38.11
C GLY A 97 -8.90 7.79 -37.07
N ALA A 98 -7.72 8.23 -36.62
CA ALA A 98 -7.00 7.54 -35.54
C ALA A 98 -7.73 7.68 -34.19
N SER A 99 -7.72 6.62 -33.39
CA SER A 99 -8.35 6.62 -32.06
C SER A 99 -7.28 6.56 -30.97
N HIS A 100 -7.38 7.46 -30.00
CA HIS A 100 -6.50 7.52 -28.84
C HIS A 100 -7.28 7.39 -27.53
N LEU A 101 -6.67 6.74 -26.53
CA LEU A 101 -7.06 6.95 -25.15
C LEU A 101 -6.51 8.31 -24.73
N LEU A 102 -7.39 9.26 -24.42
CA LEU A 102 -7.02 10.61 -24.03
C LEU A 102 -7.08 10.72 -22.50
N LEU A 103 -5.92 10.88 -21.86
CA LEU A 103 -5.79 11.14 -20.43
C LEU A 103 -5.64 12.65 -20.23
N VAL A 104 -6.69 13.33 -19.77
CA VAL A 104 -6.62 14.75 -19.44
C VAL A 104 -6.30 14.88 -17.95
N ALA A 105 -5.02 15.09 -17.63
CA ALA A 105 -4.51 15.10 -16.27
C ALA A 105 -4.10 16.51 -15.82
N PRO A 106 -4.51 16.95 -14.62
CA PRO A 106 -4.00 18.20 -14.02
C PRO A 106 -2.47 18.21 -13.98
N GLU A 107 -1.86 19.39 -14.07
CA GLU A 107 -0.40 19.52 -14.13
C GLU A 107 0.27 18.98 -12.85
N THR A 108 -0.29 19.32 -11.69
CA THR A 108 0.24 18.94 -10.36
C THR A 108 -0.80 18.25 -9.50
N LEU A 109 -0.33 17.51 -8.50
CA LEU A 109 -1.12 16.90 -7.44
C LEU A 109 -1.55 17.94 -6.39
N PRO A 110 -2.67 17.72 -5.69
CA PRO A 110 -2.99 18.48 -4.49
C PRO A 110 -1.87 18.39 -3.44
N GLN A 111 -1.69 19.47 -2.69
CA GLN A 111 -0.59 19.63 -1.73
C GLN A 111 -1.13 19.77 -0.30
N PRO A 112 -0.65 18.98 0.70
CA PRO A 112 -1.05 19.18 2.09
C PRO A 112 -0.49 20.49 2.66
N PRO A 113 -1.18 21.09 3.64
CA PRO A 113 -0.58 22.12 4.48
C PRO A 113 0.58 21.54 5.30
N ARG A 114 1.45 22.41 5.83
CA ARG A 114 2.46 21.98 6.80
C ARG A 114 1.77 21.38 8.03
N SER A 115 2.13 20.16 8.40
CA SER A 115 1.46 19.46 9.51
C SER A 115 2.35 18.37 10.12
N PHE A 116 1.88 17.78 11.22
CA PHE A 116 2.37 16.52 11.75
C PHE A 116 1.24 15.48 11.86
N GLY A 117 1.62 14.24 12.13
CA GLY A 117 0.72 13.12 12.30
C GLY A 117 1.37 11.90 12.95
N LEU A 118 0.63 10.79 12.98
CA LEU A 118 1.13 9.50 13.46
C LEU A 118 1.15 8.47 12.34
N ALA A 119 2.18 7.63 12.30
CA ALA A 119 2.20 6.39 11.53
C ALA A 119 1.76 5.24 12.44
N VAL A 120 0.70 4.54 12.07
CA VAL A 120 -0.04 3.60 12.93
C VAL A 120 -0.08 2.22 12.27
N GLN A 121 0.45 1.22 12.95
CA GLN A 121 0.18 -0.18 12.63
C GLN A 121 -1.20 -0.55 13.17
N LEU A 122 -2.26 -0.42 12.36
CA LEU A 122 -3.64 -0.51 12.85
C LEU A 122 -3.93 -1.81 13.58
N TYR A 123 -3.40 -2.93 13.09
CA TYR A 123 -3.58 -4.24 13.75
C TYR A 123 -3.07 -4.26 15.20
N ALA A 124 -2.05 -3.45 15.53
CA ALA A 124 -1.41 -3.40 16.85
C ALA A 124 -2.09 -2.41 17.81
N ALA A 125 -2.80 -1.42 17.27
CA ALA A 125 -3.38 -0.29 18.01
C ALA A 125 -4.79 -0.60 18.53
N ARG A 126 -4.86 -1.49 19.53
CA ARG A 126 -6.12 -1.95 20.13
C ARG A 126 -6.66 -0.94 21.14
N SER A 127 -7.97 -0.73 21.18
CA SER A 127 -8.67 -0.19 22.35
C SER A 127 -9.11 -1.30 23.31
N ARG A 128 -9.78 -0.92 24.41
CA ARG A 128 -10.44 -1.88 25.32
C ARG A 128 -11.52 -2.71 24.62
N GLU A 129 -12.17 -2.13 23.62
CA GLU A 129 -13.30 -2.74 22.93
C GLU A 129 -12.87 -3.57 21.71
N SER A 130 -11.61 -3.51 21.30
CA SER A 130 -11.08 -4.30 20.19
C SER A 130 -11.23 -5.79 20.45
N TRP A 131 -11.43 -6.58 19.38
CA TRP A 131 -11.46 -8.02 19.47
C TRP A 131 -10.10 -8.59 19.06
N GLY A 132 -9.10 -8.48 19.92
CA GLY A 132 -7.75 -9.04 19.72
C GLY A 132 -6.85 -8.32 18.70
N ILE A 133 -7.42 -7.50 17.83
CA ILE A 133 -6.76 -6.72 16.77
C ILE A 133 -7.37 -5.32 16.71
N GLY A 134 -6.57 -4.29 16.40
CA GLY A 134 -7.11 -2.95 16.18
C GLY A 134 -8.00 -2.90 14.93
N ASP A 135 -9.09 -2.13 14.99
CA ASP A 135 -10.16 -2.06 13.99
C ASP A 135 -10.48 -0.62 13.55
N PHE A 136 -11.40 -0.44 12.61
CA PHE A 136 -11.74 0.90 12.08
C PHE A 136 -12.35 1.83 13.13
N ARG A 137 -13.00 1.30 14.18
CA ARG A 137 -13.45 2.12 15.31
C ARG A 137 -12.25 2.62 16.11
N ASP A 138 -11.22 1.79 16.28
CA ASP A 138 -9.96 2.20 16.91
C ASP A 138 -9.26 3.28 16.08
N LEU A 139 -9.22 3.13 14.75
CA LEU A 139 -8.69 4.19 13.86
C LEU A 139 -9.43 5.51 14.03
N ALA A 140 -10.77 5.47 14.10
CA ALA A 140 -11.60 6.64 14.34
C ALA A 140 -11.33 7.27 15.72
N LEU A 141 -11.09 6.45 16.74
CA LEU A 141 -10.72 6.91 18.09
C LEU A 141 -9.35 7.60 18.09
N ILE A 142 -8.35 7.01 17.43
CA ILE A 142 -7.02 7.59 17.31
C ILE A 142 -7.10 8.92 16.56
N ALA A 143 -7.81 8.97 15.43
CA ALA A 143 -8.04 10.18 14.64
C ALA A 143 -8.59 11.33 15.49
N ARG A 144 -9.67 11.10 16.25
CA ARG A 144 -10.23 12.13 17.15
C ARG A 144 -9.25 12.55 18.24
N SER A 145 -8.52 11.60 18.81
CA SER A 145 -7.58 11.84 19.91
C SER A 145 -6.41 12.72 19.48
N VAL A 146 -5.83 12.46 18.31
CA VAL A 146 -4.70 13.25 17.80
C VAL A 146 -5.16 14.57 17.18
N ALA A 147 -6.36 14.64 16.59
CA ALA A 147 -6.98 15.90 16.15
C ALA A 147 -7.11 16.89 17.31
N ALA A 148 -7.53 16.42 18.49
CA ALA A 148 -7.62 17.25 19.71
C ALA A 148 -6.26 17.84 20.13
N ARG A 149 -5.16 17.26 19.66
CA ARG A 149 -3.78 17.75 19.86
C ARG A 149 -3.20 18.43 18.63
N ARG A 150 -4.04 18.82 17.66
CA ARG A 150 -3.69 19.54 16.41
C ARG A 150 -2.87 18.74 15.40
N ALA A 151 -2.81 17.41 15.53
CA ALA A 151 -2.30 16.59 14.43
C ALA A 151 -3.22 16.77 13.22
N GLY A 152 -2.65 16.88 12.03
CA GLY A 152 -3.44 17.03 10.80
C GLY A 152 -3.62 15.73 10.03
N MET A 153 -2.90 14.66 10.39
CA MET A 153 -2.98 13.40 9.66
C MET A 153 -2.63 12.14 10.49
N ILE A 154 -3.06 10.98 9.98
CA ILE A 154 -2.60 9.65 10.38
C ILE A 154 -2.27 8.86 9.13
N MET A 155 -1.13 8.17 9.10
CA MET A 155 -0.82 7.14 8.12
C MET A 155 -1.05 5.77 8.73
N VAL A 156 -1.71 4.86 8.00
CA VAL A 156 -1.90 3.47 8.45
C VAL A 156 -1.16 2.51 7.54
N SER A 157 -0.67 1.39 8.09
CA SER A 157 -0.19 0.28 7.27
C SER A 157 -1.29 -0.26 6.34
N PRO A 158 -0.94 -1.02 5.28
CA PRO A 158 -1.92 -1.45 4.31
C PRO A 158 -3.06 -2.24 4.97
N ILE A 159 -4.29 -1.83 4.67
CA ILE A 159 -5.53 -2.44 5.15
C ILE A 159 -6.21 -3.27 4.05
N HIS A 160 -5.40 -3.77 3.12
CA HIS A 160 -5.78 -4.56 1.96
C HIS A 160 -6.42 -5.89 2.35
N ALA A 161 -7.37 -6.36 1.53
CA ALA A 161 -8.08 -7.61 1.77
C ALA A 161 -7.12 -8.80 1.86
N MET A 162 -7.38 -9.66 2.84
CA MET A 162 -6.68 -10.93 3.03
C MET A 162 -7.55 -12.10 2.59
N ALA A 163 -6.92 -13.22 2.26
CA ALA A 163 -7.63 -14.44 1.93
C ALA A 163 -8.46 -14.92 3.14
N PRO A 164 -9.74 -15.31 2.97
CA PRO A 164 -10.59 -15.82 4.06
C PRO A 164 -10.25 -17.29 4.38
N VAL A 165 -8.98 -17.57 4.68
CA VAL A 165 -8.46 -18.91 4.94
C VAL A 165 -7.77 -18.97 6.31
N THR A 166 -7.58 -20.19 6.81
CA THR A 166 -6.83 -20.47 8.04
C THR A 166 -5.61 -21.34 7.67
N PRO A 167 -4.38 -20.98 8.11
CA PRO A 167 -4.03 -19.80 8.92
C PRO A 167 -4.18 -18.48 8.15
N ALA A 168 -4.53 -17.42 8.86
CA ALA A 168 -4.63 -16.07 8.32
C ALA A 168 -3.23 -15.46 8.08
N MET A 169 -3.08 -14.75 6.96
CA MET A 169 -1.82 -14.07 6.61
C MET A 169 -1.52 -12.92 7.58
N ASP A 170 -0.26 -12.87 8.02
CA ASP A 170 0.20 -11.84 8.96
C ASP A 170 0.62 -10.53 8.26
N SER A 171 1.28 -10.63 7.11
CA SER A 171 1.86 -9.48 6.40
C SER A 171 0.81 -8.65 5.65
N PRO A 172 0.70 -7.33 5.91
CA PRO A 172 -0.15 -6.45 5.12
C PRO A 172 0.38 -6.20 3.69
N TYR A 173 1.64 -6.56 3.41
CA TYR A 173 2.31 -6.37 2.12
C TYR A 173 2.20 -7.57 1.17
N SER A 174 1.50 -8.64 1.58
CA SER A 174 1.17 -9.79 0.73
C SER A 174 -0.35 -10.03 0.68
N PRO A 175 -1.15 -9.03 0.25
CA PRO A 175 -2.59 -9.12 0.30
C PRO A 175 -3.19 -10.06 -0.75
N ALA A 176 -4.44 -10.45 -0.52
CA ALA A 176 -5.27 -11.11 -1.53
C ALA A 176 -5.80 -10.11 -2.58
N SER A 177 -6.06 -8.87 -2.19
CA SER A 177 -6.39 -7.79 -3.11
C SER A 177 -6.01 -6.44 -2.56
N ARG A 178 -5.47 -5.57 -3.41
CA ARG A 178 -5.16 -4.16 -3.08
C ARG A 178 -6.37 -3.23 -3.29
N GLN A 179 -7.41 -3.69 -3.99
CA GLN A 179 -8.62 -2.92 -4.24
C GLN A 179 -9.63 -3.02 -3.08
N TRP A 180 -9.63 -4.14 -2.36
CA TRP A 180 -10.61 -4.46 -1.32
C TRP A 180 -10.02 -4.36 0.09
N LEU A 181 -10.87 -4.31 1.11
CA LEU A 181 -10.47 -4.05 2.49
C LEU A 181 -10.35 -5.34 3.33
N ASN A 182 -9.44 -5.32 4.31
CA ASN A 182 -9.29 -6.39 5.29
C ASN A 182 -10.46 -6.41 6.27
N VAL A 183 -11.32 -7.41 6.15
CA VAL A 183 -12.49 -7.58 7.02
C VAL A 183 -12.13 -7.82 8.50
N LEU A 184 -10.88 -8.17 8.82
CA LEU A 184 -10.41 -8.26 10.21
C LEU A 184 -10.41 -6.90 10.92
N HIS A 185 -10.40 -5.79 10.19
CA HIS A 185 -10.52 -4.44 10.76
C HIS A 185 -11.97 -3.98 10.94
N ILE A 186 -12.98 -4.81 10.66
CA ILE A 186 -14.36 -4.49 11.03
C ILE A 186 -14.53 -4.59 12.55
N ALA A 187 -15.14 -3.58 13.17
CA ALA A 187 -15.69 -3.67 14.52
C ALA A 187 -17.12 -4.25 14.43
N PRO A 188 -17.39 -5.52 14.79
CA PRO A 188 -18.68 -6.15 14.50
C PRO A 188 -19.85 -5.48 15.23
N GLY A 189 -19.62 -4.92 16.43
CA GLY A 189 -20.63 -4.20 17.20
C GLY A 189 -21.12 -2.90 16.57
N ASP A 190 -20.36 -2.36 15.62
CA ASP A 190 -20.70 -1.13 14.90
C ASP A 190 -21.18 -1.42 13.46
N ALA A 191 -21.36 -2.69 13.10
CA ALA A 191 -21.87 -3.07 11.78
C ALA A 191 -23.40 -2.83 11.71
N PRO A 192 -23.94 -2.32 10.59
CA PRO A 192 -25.39 -2.14 10.43
C PRO A 192 -26.15 -3.46 10.64
N GLY A 193 -27.10 -3.48 11.59
CA GLY A 193 -27.85 -4.67 12.00
C GLY A 193 -27.30 -5.36 13.25
N ALA A 194 -26.15 -4.94 13.78
CA ALA A 194 -25.61 -5.47 15.03
C ALA A 194 -26.57 -5.30 16.21
N GLU A 195 -27.39 -4.25 16.20
CA GLU A 195 -28.41 -3.99 17.22
C GLU A 195 -29.56 -5.02 17.23
N ARG A 196 -29.69 -5.84 16.18
CA ARG A 196 -30.75 -6.83 16.02
C ARG A 196 -30.39 -8.20 16.59
N VAL A 197 -29.14 -8.39 17.01
CA VAL A 197 -28.61 -9.68 17.46
C VAL A 197 -27.85 -9.53 18.76
N ASP A 198 -27.84 -10.58 19.59
CA ASP A 198 -26.95 -10.63 20.74
C ASP A 198 -25.55 -11.05 20.26
N LEU A 199 -24.54 -10.23 20.56
CA LEU A 199 -23.12 -10.51 20.29
C LEU A 199 -22.30 -10.58 21.59
N SER A 200 -22.95 -10.58 22.76
CA SER A 200 -22.27 -10.45 24.05
C SER A 200 -21.27 -11.58 24.32
N ASP A 201 -21.60 -12.81 23.91
CA ASP A 201 -20.73 -13.99 23.95
C ASP A 201 -19.45 -13.79 23.12
N LEU A 202 -19.62 -13.40 21.86
CA LEU A 202 -18.51 -13.17 20.92
C LEU A 202 -17.69 -11.94 21.29
N ALA A 203 -18.34 -10.89 21.81
CA ALA A 203 -17.67 -9.68 22.28
C ALA A 203 -16.82 -9.93 23.52
N ALA A 204 -17.32 -10.71 24.48
CA ALA A 204 -16.55 -11.11 25.64
C ALA A 204 -15.33 -11.95 25.24
N ALA A 205 -15.51 -12.94 24.36
CA ALA A 205 -14.42 -13.76 23.84
C ALA A 205 -13.40 -12.94 23.04
N GLY A 206 -13.88 -12.00 22.21
CA GLY A 206 -13.03 -11.12 21.40
C GLY A 206 -12.17 -10.21 22.25
N ARG A 207 -12.77 -9.52 23.24
CA ARG A 207 -12.01 -8.66 24.18
C ARG A 207 -11.03 -9.46 25.03
N ALA A 208 -11.34 -10.71 25.38
CA ALA A 208 -10.41 -11.57 26.11
C ALA A 208 -9.10 -11.82 25.35
N LEU A 209 -9.09 -11.75 24.01
CA LEU A 209 -7.87 -11.83 23.20
C LEU A 209 -6.91 -10.66 23.44
N ASN A 210 -7.38 -9.52 23.96
CA ASN A 210 -6.53 -8.36 24.26
C ASN A 210 -5.52 -8.63 25.39
N ALA A 211 -5.77 -9.66 26.22
CA ALA A 211 -4.92 -10.02 27.35
C ALA A 211 -3.50 -10.47 26.95
N ARG A 212 -3.27 -10.82 25.68
CA ARG A 212 -1.94 -11.17 25.15
C ARG A 212 -1.49 -10.13 24.14
N ARG A 213 -0.18 -9.80 24.14
CA ARG A 213 0.41 -8.91 23.11
C ARG A 213 0.56 -9.60 21.75
N ARG A 214 0.78 -10.92 21.71
CA ARG A 214 0.87 -11.65 20.44
C ARG A 214 -0.53 -11.82 19.87
N ILE A 215 -0.75 -11.24 18.69
CA ILE A 215 -2.03 -11.27 17.98
C ILE A 215 -2.26 -12.68 17.41
N ASP A 216 -3.43 -13.22 17.71
CA ASP A 216 -3.93 -14.49 17.18
C ASP A 216 -4.99 -14.20 16.11
N ARG A 217 -4.53 -13.97 14.88
CA ARG A 217 -5.41 -13.61 13.76
C ARG A 217 -6.45 -14.68 13.45
N ASP A 218 -6.13 -15.95 13.67
CA ASP A 218 -7.08 -17.05 13.44
C ASP A 218 -8.23 -16.99 14.46
N ALA A 219 -7.94 -16.76 15.74
CA ALA A 219 -8.97 -16.58 16.76
C ALA A 219 -9.83 -15.35 16.48
N VAL A 220 -9.20 -14.24 16.09
CA VAL A 220 -9.89 -13.01 15.69
C VAL A 220 -10.81 -13.28 14.49
N ALA A 221 -10.30 -13.90 13.44
CA ALA A 221 -11.03 -14.21 12.22
C ALA A 221 -12.26 -15.08 12.50
N ARG A 222 -12.12 -16.13 13.32
CA ARG A 222 -13.24 -16.99 13.72
C ARG A 222 -14.33 -16.20 14.46
N LEU A 223 -13.95 -15.39 15.46
CA LEU A 223 -14.91 -14.64 16.27
C LEU A 223 -15.62 -13.55 15.46
N LYS A 224 -14.87 -12.78 14.67
CA LYS A 224 -15.45 -11.70 13.84
C LYS A 224 -16.31 -12.28 12.72
N SER A 225 -15.91 -13.36 12.06
CA SER A 225 -16.73 -14.01 11.03
C SER A 225 -18.04 -14.54 11.61
N ALA A 226 -18.00 -15.21 12.78
CA ALA A 226 -19.21 -15.68 13.44
C ALA A 226 -20.17 -14.53 13.83
N ALA A 227 -19.63 -13.38 14.26
CA ALA A 227 -20.44 -12.20 14.56
C ALA A 227 -21.06 -11.62 13.29
N LEU A 228 -20.27 -11.44 12.23
CA LEU A 228 -20.74 -10.91 10.95
C LEU A 228 -21.79 -11.81 10.31
N GLU A 229 -21.64 -13.14 10.39
CA GLU A 229 -22.63 -14.11 9.92
C GLU A 229 -23.94 -14.02 10.71
N ARG A 230 -23.86 -13.84 12.04
CA ARG A 230 -25.04 -13.64 12.89
C ARG A 230 -25.79 -12.36 12.50
N ILE A 231 -25.07 -11.28 12.24
CA ILE A 231 -25.64 -10.00 11.78
C ILE A 231 -26.24 -10.15 10.39
N TRP A 232 -25.53 -10.77 9.45
CA TRP A 232 -26.00 -11.01 8.09
C TRP A 232 -27.32 -11.78 8.08
N ALA A 233 -27.43 -12.83 8.89
CA ALA A 233 -28.67 -13.60 9.02
C ALA A 233 -29.88 -12.73 9.45
N ALA A 234 -29.66 -11.65 10.18
CA ALA A 234 -30.70 -10.71 10.63
C ALA A 234 -31.02 -9.58 9.63
N VAL A 235 -30.21 -9.39 8.58
CA VAL A 235 -30.39 -8.30 7.60
C VAL A 235 -30.51 -8.76 6.16
N ARG A 236 -30.17 -10.01 5.81
CA ARG A 236 -30.12 -10.49 4.42
C ARG A 236 -31.47 -10.52 3.70
N ASP A 237 -32.56 -10.72 4.44
CA ASP A 237 -33.92 -10.75 3.86
C ASP A 237 -34.45 -9.33 3.57
N GLU A 238 -33.90 -8.33 4.26
CA GLU A 238 -34.21 -6.91 4.09
C GLU A 238 -32.91 -6.10 4.04
N GLU A 239 -32.13 -6.32 2.98
CA GLU A 239 -30.82 -5.67 2.84
C GLU A 239 -30.91 -4.13 2.98
N PRO A 240 -29.92 -3.47 3.59
CA PRO A 240 -29.87 -2.02 3.60
C PRO A 240 -29.90 -1.44 2.18
N ALA A 241 -30.68 -0.38 1.95
CA ALA A 241 -30.79 0.25 0.63
C ALA A 241 -29.44 0.84 0.18
N GLU A 242 -28.67 1.36 1.13
CA GLU A 242 -27.34 1.90 0.91
C GLU A 242 -26.35 0.81 0.48
N PHE A 243 -26.47 -0.41 1.03
CA PHE A 243 -25.67 -1.55 0.59
C PHE A 243 -25.98 -1.92 -0.86
N ARG A 244 -27.26 -2.01 -1.23
CA ARG A 244 -27.66 -2.32 -2.61
C ARG A 244 -27.15 -1.30 -3.61
N ALA A 245 -27.26 0.00 -3.30
CA ALA A 245 -26.79 1.08 -4.16
C ALA A 245 -25.25 1.08 -4.29
N TRP A 246 -24.55 0.88 -3.17
CA TRP A 246 -23.08 0.79 -3.16
C TRP A 246 -22.59 -0.40 -3.98
N ALA A 247 -23.20 -1.58 -3.80
CA ALA A 247 -22.82 -2.79 -4.52
C ALA A 247 -23.03 -2.64 -6.03
N ALA A 248 -24.17 -2.08 -6.45
CA ALA A 248 -24.47 -1.86 -7.87
C ALA A 248 -23.46 -0.92 -8.56
N GLY A 249 -22.86 0.02 -7.82
CA GLY A 249 -21.84 0.92 -8.34
C GLY A 249 -20.43 0.32 -8.50
N LEU A 250 -20.20 -0.88 -7.95
CA LEU A 250 -18.90 -1.56 -7.96
C LEU A 250 -18.91 -2.90 -8.70
N ASP A 251 -20.08 -3.35 -9.15
CA ASP A 251 -20.18 -4.53 -10.00
C ASP A 251 -19.67 -4.25 -11.42
N PRO A 252 -19.04 -5.24 -12.07
CA PRO A 252 -18.95 -6.65 -11.67
C PRO A 252 -17.74 -7.02 -10.78
N ASP A 253 -16.84 -6.07 -10.49
CA ASP A 253 -15.59 -6.36 -9.76
C ASP A 253 -15.89 -6.85 -8.33
N LEU A 254 -16.86 -6.24 -7.66
CA LEU A 254 -17.28 -6.65 -6.31
C LEU A 254 -17.80 -8.10 -6.28
N THR A 255 -18.69 -8.46 -7.20
CA THR A 255 -19.17 -9.85 -7.34
C THR A 255 -18.03 -10.81 -7.65
N THR A 256 -17.06 -10.41 -8.48
CA THR A 256 -15.91 -11.24 -8.84
C THR A 256 -15.05 -11.53 -7.61
N PHE A 257 -14.70 -10.49 -6.83
CA PHE A 257 -13.93 -10.64 -5.59
C PHE A 257 -14.69 -11.48 -4.55
N ALA A 258 -15.98 -11.21 -4.33
CA ALA A 258 -16.77 -11.98 -3.39
C ALA A 258 -16.89 -13.46 -3.82
N THR A 259 -16.99 -13.74 -5.12
CA THR A 259 -16.95 -15.12 -5.65
C THR A 259 -15.61 -15.78 -5.38
N TRP A 260 -14.50 -15.06 -5.56
CA TRP A 260 -13.18 -15.54 -5.19
C TRP A 260 -13.10 -15.89 -3.70
N CYS A 261 -13.66 -15.07 -2.80
CA CYS A 261 -13.70 -15.37 -1.37
C CYS A 261 -14.39 -16.71 -1.07
N VAL A 262 -15.54 -16.99 -1.70
CA VAL A 262 -16.26 -18.26 -1.50
C VAL A 262 -15.48 -19.45 -2.08
N LEU A 263 -14.84 -19.28 -3.23
CA LEU A 263 -13.95 -20.31 -3.80
C LEU A 263 -12.75 -20.56 -2.89
N ALA A 264 -12.16 -19.50 -2.32
CA ALA A 264 -11.02 -19.59 -1.41
C ALA A 264 -11.36 -20.29 -0.08
N GLU A 265 -12.56 -20.06 0.45
CA GLU A 265 -13.08 -20.81 1.62
C GLU A 265 -13.19 -22.32 1.34
N THR A 266 -13.49 -22.69 0.09
CA THR A 266 -13.73 -24.08 -0.32
C THR A 266 -12.44 -24.81 -0.71
N TYR A 267 -11.56 -24.14 -1.45
CA TYR A 267 -10.40 -24.75 -2.11
C TYR A 267 -9.05 -24.20 -1.64
N GLY A 268 -9.04 -23.27 -0.69
CA GLY A 268 -7.84 -22.58 -0.22
C GLY A 268 -7.54 -21.31 -1.02
N GLY A 269 -6.65 -20.47 -0.48
CA GLY A 269 -6.40 -19.12 -0.98
C GLY A 269 -5.52 -19.03 -2.22
N ASP A 270 -5.10 -20.16 -2.82
CA ASP A 270 -4.30 -20.21 -4.03
C ASP A 270 -5.12 -20.73 -5.20
N TRP A 271 -5.60 -19.83 -6.05
CA TRP A 271 -6.48 -20.16 -7.17
C TRP A 271 -5.87 -21.17 -8.16
N ARG A 272 -4.55 -21.27 -8.21
CA ARG A 272 -3.82 -22.19 -9.12
C ARG A 272 -4.01 -23.65 -8.73
N GLN A 273 -4.46 -23.91 -7.50
CA GLN A 273 -4.71 -25.25 -6.96
C GLN A 273 -6.18 -25.66 -7.10
N TRP A 274 -7.05 -24.77 -7.58
CA TRP A 274 -8.47 -25.03 -7.72
C TRP A 274 -8.78 -25.98 -8.90
N PRO A 275 -9.96 -26.62 -8.91
CA PRO A 275 -10.45 -27.33 -10.09
C PRO A 275 -10.41 -26.45 -11.35
N ALA A 276 -10.01 -27.03 -12.49
CA ALA A 276 -9.76 -26.30 -13.74
C ALA A 276 -10.95 -25.44 -14.22
N GLY A 277 -12.19 -25.81 -13.89
CA GLY A 277 -13.38 -25.03 -14.21
C GLY A 277 -13.43 -23.65 -13.54
N TYR A 278 -12.73 -23.46 -12.43
CA TYR A 278 -12.68 -22.21 -11.67
C TYR A 278 -11.40 -21.40 -11.91
N ALA A 279 -10.52 -21.86 -12.79
CA ALA A 279 -9.21 -21.23 -13.01
C ALA A 279 -9.32 -19.78 -13.55
N HIS A 280 -10.35 -19.47 -14.35
CA HIS A 280 -10.53 -18.13 -14.91
C HIS A 280 -11.85 -17.49 -14.43
N PRO A 281 -11.83 -16.24 -13.92
CA PRO A 281 -13.02 -15.55 -13.37
C PRO A 281 -14.20 -15.39 -14.34
N ARG A 282 -13.94 -15.33 -15.65
CA ARG A 282 -14.96 -15.18 -16.69
C ARG A 282 -15.53 -16.53 -17.18
N GLY A 283 -15.10 -17.65 -16.57
CA GLY A 283 -15.55 -18.99 -16.92
C GLY A 283 -17.01 -19.24 -16.54
N GLY A 284 -17.74 -20.00 -17.37
CA GLY A 284 -19.15 -20.33 -17.11
C GLY A 284 -19.39 -21.09 -15.81
N ALA A 285 -18.42 -21.91 -15.36
CA ALA A 285 -18.49 -22.63 -14.09
C ALA A 285 -18.37 -21.69 -12.89
N VAL A 286 -17.56 -20.63 -12.95
CA VAL A 286 -17.48 -19.59 -11.92
C VAL A 286 -18.81 -18.85 -11.80
N ALA A 287 -19.41 -18.47 -12.94
CA ALA A 287 -20.71 -17.82 -12.95
C ALA A 287 -21.82 -18.73 -12.40
N ALA A 288 -21.76 -20.04 -12.67
CA ALA A 288 -22.69 -21.02 -12.09
C ALA A 288 -22.49 -21.16 -10.58
N PHE A 289 -21.25 -21.27 -10.13
CA PHE A 289 -20.88 -21.32 -8.72
C PHE A 289 -21.36 -20.08 -7.95
N ALA A 290 -21.15 -18.87 -8.50
CA ALA A 290 -21.63 -17.64 -7.89
C ALA A 290 -23.15 -17.61 -7.71
N ARG A 291 -23.92 -18.18 -8.65
CA ARG A 291 -25.39 -18.29 -8.53
C ARG A 291 -25.81 -19.35 -7.51
N GLU A 292 -25.12 -20.48 -7.46
CA GLU A 292 -25.39 -21.55 -6.49
C GLU A 292 -25.10 -21.08 -5.05
N HIS A 293 -24.06 -20.27 -4.88
CA HIS A 293 -23.62 -19.74 -3.58
C HIS A 293 -24.01 -18.27 -3.37
N ALA A 294 -25.11 -17.81 -3.98
CA ALA A 294 -25.48 -16.39 -4.02
C ALA A 294 -25.53 -15.71 -2.64
N ASP A 295 -26.07 -16.37 -1.60
CA ASP A 295 -26.11 -15.82 -0.24
C ASP A 295 -24.71 -15.63 0.35
N ARG A 296 -23.79 -16.58 0.14
CA ARG A 296 -22.41 -16.47 0.65
C ARG A 296 -21.59 -15.45 -0.12
N VAL A 297 -21.78 -15.35 -1.44
CA VAL A 297 -21.21 -14.26 -2.24
C VAL A 297 -21.72 -12.92 -1.71
N ARG A 298 -23.03 -12.80 -1.50
CA ARG A 298 -23.65 -11.57 -1.00
C ARG A 298 -23.17 -11.19 0.40
N PHE A 299 -22.94 -12.17 1.28
CA PHE A 299 -22.30 -11.96 2.58
C PHE A 299 -20.92 -11.30 2.46
N HIS A 300 -20.05 -11.80 1.58
CA HIS A 300 -18.72 -11.20 1.38
C HIS A 300 -18.80 -9.78 0.78
N MET A 301 -19.75 -9.55 -0.13
CA MET A 301 -20.03 -8.19 -0.64
C MET A 301 -20.48 -7.26 0.50
N TRP A 302 -21.37 -7.73 1.39
CA TRP A 302 -21.84 -6.98 2.54
C TRP A 302 -20.71 -6.68 3.53
N CYS A 303 -19.83 -7.65 3.81
CA CYS A 303 -18.65 -7.42 4.65
C CYS A 303 -17.74 -6.31 4.09
N GLN A 304 -17.51 -6.25 2.77
CA GLN A 304 -16.77 -5.16 2.15
C GLN A 304 -17.47 -3.81 2.31
N TRP A 305 -18.80 -3.77 2.18
CA TRP A 305 -19.58 -2.55 2.45
C TRP A 305 -19.49 -2.09 3.92
N VAL A 306 -19.54 -3.03 4.87
CA VAL A 306 -19.37 -2.71 6.30
C VAL A 306 -17.98 -2.13 6.55
N ALA A 307 -16.93 -2.75 6.01
CA ALA A 307 -15.56 -2.25 6.09
C ALA A 307 -15.43 -0.85 5.48
N ASP A 308 -15.98 -0.63 4.28
CA ASP A 308 -15.99 0.66 3.59
C ASP A 308 -16.65 1.75 4.43
N ARG A 309 -17.81 1.46 5.03
CA ARG A 309 -18.52 2.40 5.90
C ARG A 309 -17.74 2.75 7.15
N GLN A 310 -17.13 1.77 7.82
CA GLN A 310 -16.37 2.05 9.04
C GLN A 310 -15.07 2.79 8.73
N LEU A 311 -14.40 2.47 7.61
CA LEU A 311 -13.27 3.24 7.13
C LEU A 311 -13.67 4.68 6.80
N ALA A 312 -14.82 4.90 6.16
CA ALA A 312 -15.35 6.23 5.91
C ALA A 312 -15.51 7.03 7.22
N VAL A 313 -16.09 6.43 8.26
CA VAL A 313 -16.21 7.08 9.58
C VAL A 313 -14.83 7.46 10.15
N ALA A 314 -13.85 6.57 10.03
CA ALA A 314 -12.49 6.83 10.48
C ALA A 314 -11.82 7.99 9.70
N CYS A 315 -11.94 8.02 8.37
CA CYS A 315 -11.40 9.08 7.53
C CYS A 315 -12.04 10.46 7.80
N HIS A 316 -13.29 10.48 8.26
CA HIS A 316 -14.00 11.72 8.60
C HIS A 316 -13.91 12.07 10.11
N SER A 317 -13.02 11.42 10.87
CA SER A 317 -12.89 11.59 12.33
C SER A 317 -11.89 12.68 12.76
N GLY A 318 -11.63 13.67 11.91
CA GLY A 318 -10.97 14.93 12.30
C GLY A 318 -9.54 15.15 11.79
N VAL A 319 -8.91 14.14 11.18
CA VAL A 319 -7.60 14.26 10.54
C VAL A 319 -7.61 13.64 9.16
N THR A 320 -6.63 14.00 8.33
CA THR A 320 -6.41 13.33 7.04
C THR A 320 -5.90 11.91 7.29
N VAL A 321 -6.65 10.90 6.85
CA VAL A 321 -6.13 9.53 6.81
C VAL A 321 -5.36 9.33 5.51
N CYS A 322 -4.12 8.86 5.63
CA CYS A 322 -3.26 8.41 4.55
C CYS A 322 -3.25 6.88 4.54
N LEU A 323 -3.76 6.28 3.46
CA LEU A 323 -3.68 4.83 3.28
C LEU A 323 -2.37 4.46 2.61
N ASP A 324 -1.81 3.32 3.00
CA ASP A 324 -0.61 2.75 2.40
C ASP A 324 -0.98 1.65 1.40
N VAL A 325 -0.37 1.70 0.21
CA VAL A 325 -0.60 0.75 -0.88
C VAL A 325 0.65 -0.08 -1.09
N ALA A 326 0.57 -1.36 -0.69
CA ALA A 326 1.57 -2.37 -1.00
C ALA A 326 1.91 -2.47 -2.50
N VAL A 327 3.16 -2.82 -2.79
CA VAL A 327 3.70 -2.94 -4.16
C VAL A 327 2.97 -3.97 -5.03
N GLY A 328 2.42 -5.03 -4.44
CA GLY A 328 1.74 -6.09 -5.19
C GLY A 328 0.87 -6.99 -4.31
N PHE A 329 0.63 -8.20 -4.80
CA PHE A 329 -0.24 -9.23 -4.21
C PHE A 329 0.34 -10.62 -4.48
N ASP A 330 -0.08 -11.63 -3.73
CA ASP A 330 0.45 -13.00 -3.85
C ASP A 330 0.06 -13.68 -5.19
N PHE A 331 0.83 -14.65 -5.68
CA PHE A 331 0.54 -15.39 -6.91
C PHE A 331 -0.84 -16.07 -6.94
N GLY A 332 -1.28 -16.59 -5.79
CA GLY A 332 -2.54 -17.30 -5.63
C GLY A 332 -3.72 -16.40 -5.29
N SER A 333 -3.48 -15.10 -5.15
CA SER A 333 -4.44 -14.10 -4.64
C SER A 333 -5.65 -13.82 -5.53
N ALA A 334 -6.60 -13.03 -5.02
CA ALA A 334 -7.78 -12.58 -5.75
C ALA A 334 -7.41 -11.67 -6.92
N ASP A 335 -6.52 -10.71 -6.71
CA ASP A 335 -6.05 -9.82 -7.78
C ASP A 335 -5.27 -10.61 -8.85
N ALA A 336 -4.47 -11.60 -8.45
CA ALA A 336 -3.78 -12.47 -9.39
C ALA A 336 -4.75 -13.30 -10.23
N TRP A 337 -5.82 -13.82 -9.63
CA TRP A 337 -6.88 -14.55 -10.34
C TRP A 337 -7.68 -13.64 -11.29
N GLN A 338 -8.08 -12.46 -10.80
CA GLN A 338 -8.89 -11.49 -11.53
C GLN A 338 -8.16 -10.91 -12.75
N HIS A 339 -6.86 -10.63 -12.59
CA HIS A 339 -6.03 -9.98 -13.59
C HIS A 339 -5.03 -10.93 -14.26
N GLN A 340 -5.24 -12.25 -14.19
CA GLN A 340 -4.28 -13.25 -14.67
C GLN A 340 -3.82 -13.04 -16.13
N ASP A 341 -4.69 -12.49 -16.99
CA ASP A 341 -4.39 -12.17 -18.40
C ASP A 341 -3.37 -11.02 -18.56
N LEU A 342 -3.14 -10.24 -17.49
CA LEU A 342 -2.31 -9.03 -17.49
C LEU A 342 -0.99 -9.24 -16.72
N LEU A 343 -0.75 -10.44 -16.19
CA LEU A 343 0.36 -10.72 -15.26
C LEU A 343 1.45 -11.61 -15.87
N ALA A 344 2.64 -11.51 -15.29
CA ALA A 344 3.80 -12.30 -15.67
C ALA A 344 4.16 -13.36 -14.64
N PHE A 345 3.48 -14.50 -14.70
CA PHE A 345 3.67 -15.59 -13.72
C PHE A 345 5.00 -16.37 -13.85
N ASP A 346 5.77 -16.15 -14.90
CA ASP A 346 7.14 -16.65 -15.08
C ASP A 346 8.20 -15.76 -14.40
N PHE A 347 7.80 -14.61 -13.85
CA PHE A 347 8.64 -13.71 -13.08
C PHE A 347 8.00 -13.38 -11.73
N GLU A 348 8.83 -12.91 -10.79
CA GLU A 348 8.37 -12.26 -9.58
C GLU A 348 9.07 -10.92 -9.39
N VAL A 349 8.44 -10.01 -8.67
CA VAL A 349 9.05 -8.74 -8.27
C VAL A 349 10.09 -9.00 -7.18
N GLY A 350 11.19 -8.27 -7.25
CA GLY A 350 12.21 -8.23 -6.22
C GLY A 350 12.94 -6.90 -6.19
N CYS A 351 14.11 -6.91 -5.56
CA CYS A 351 15.07 -5.82 -5.65
C CYS A 351 16.50 -6.37 -5.73
N PRO A 352 17.41 -5.68 -6.44
CA PRO A 352 18.82 -6.04 -6.40
C PRO A 352 19.40 -5.81 -5.00
N ALA A 353 20.59 -6.37 -4.76
CA ALA A 353 21.31 -6.15 -3.51
C ALA A 353 21.56 -4.66 -3.23
N ASP A 354 21.39 -4.27 -1.97
CA ASP A 354 21.66 -2.93 -1.46
C ASP A 354 22.44 -2.97 -0.12
N PRO A 355 22.96 -1.83 0.38
CA PRO A 355 23.74 -1.83 1.63
C PRO A 355 22.99 -2.29 2.89
N TRP A 356 21.65 -2.27 2.88
CA TRP A 356 20.76 -2.68 3.97
C TRP A 356 20.38 -4.15 3.84
N ASN A 357 20.23 -4.65 2.60
CA ASN A 357 20.07 -6.04 2.28
C ASN A 357 21.02 -6.49 1.15
N ARG A 358 22.19 -6.99 1.56
CA ARG A 358 23.29 -7.38 0.65
C ARG A 358 22.98 -8.61 -0.21
N GLU A 359 21.95 -9.38 0.12
CA GLU A 359 21.52 -10.55 -0.66
C GLU A 359 20.49 -10.16 -1.75
N GLY A 360 19.95 -8.94 -1.69
CA GLY A 360 18.79 -8.53 -2.46
C GLY A 360 17.53 -9.29 -2.03
N GLN A 361 16.43 -9.13 -2.77
CA GLN A 361 15.14 -9.66 -2.36
C GLN A 361 14.34 -10.24 -3.51
N ARG A 362 13.55 -11.24 -3.18
CA ARG A 362 12.44 -11.76 -3.98
C ARG A 362 11.19 -11.64 -3.12
N TRP A 363 10.17 -10.98 -3.65
CA TRP A 363 8.96 -10.69 -2.89
C TRP A 363 7.81 -11.65 -3.18
N SER A 364 7.99 -12.57 -4.13
CA SER A 364 6.97 -13.55 -4.52
C SER A 364 5.64 -12.90 -4.93
N LEU A 365 5.75 -11.80 -5.68
CA LEU A 365 4.62 -11.08 -6.26
C LEU A 365 4.72 -11.16 -7.79
N PRO A 366 3.69 -11.60 -8.54
CA PRO A 366 3.72 -11.54 -9.99
C PRO A 366 3.63 -10.07 -10.45
N PRO A 367 4.50 -9.62 -11.37
CA PRO A 367 4.38 -8.28 -11.91
C PRO A 367 3.30 -8.18 -13.00
N PHE A 368 2.74 -6.97 -13.15
CA PHE A 368 1.93 -6.64 -14.33
C PHE A 368 2.81 -6.55 -15.58
N ASP A 369 2.36 -7.14 -16.67
CA ASP A 369 2.97 -6.90 -17.97
C ASP A 369 2.62 -5.45 -18.40
N PRO A 370 3.62 -4.56 -18.59
CA PRO A 370 3.37 -3.14 -18.88
C PRO A 370 2.63 -2.94 -20.20
N HIS A 371 2.84 -3.83 -21.20
CA HIS A 371 2.14 -3.76 -22.48
C HIS A 371 0.69 -4.19 -22.33
N ALA A 372 0.43 -5.27 -21.59
CA ALA A 372 -0.92 -5.73 -21.30
C ALA A 372 -1.70 -4.72 -20.45
N LEU A 373 -1.03 -4.09 -19.46
CA LEU A 373 -1.62 -3.04 -18.63
C LEU A 373 -2.02 -1.81 -19.46
N THR A 374 -1.17 -1.42 -20.41
CA THR A 374 -1.46 -0.34 -21.37
C THR A 374 -2.63 -0.72 -22.28
N ALA A 375 -2.65 -1.93 -22.82
CA ALA A 375 -3.74 -2.45 -23.64
C ALA A 375 -5.08 -2.49 -22.89
N ALA A 376 -5.05 -2.75 -21.58
CA ALA A 376 -6.20 -2.68 -20.68
C ALA A 376 -6.59 -1.24 -20.28
N GLY A 377 -5.95 -0.21 -20.84
CA GLY A 377 -6.21 1.20 -20.51
C GLY A 377 -5.94 1.52 -19.04
N PHE A 378 -4.99 0.82 -18.41
CA PHE A 378 -4.62 0.97 -17.01
C PHE A 378 -5.75 0.64 -16.01
N ALA A 379 -6.81 -0.05 -16.43
CA ALA A 379 -8.00 -0.27 -15.62
C ALA A 379 -7.72 -0.82 -14.20
N PRO A 380 -6.84 -1.81 -13.99
CA PRO A 380 -6.51 -2.28 -12.62
C PRO A 380 -5.89 -1.18 -11.74
N PHE A 381 -5.03 -0.34 -12.31
CA PHE A 381 -4.38 0.74 -11.56
C PHE A 381 -5.35 1.88 -11.25
N VAL A 382 -6.23 2.22 -12.20
CA VAL A 382 -7.32 3.19 -11.97
C VAL A 382 -8.25 2.71 -10.85
N ALA A 383 -8.64 1.44 -10.86
CA ALA A 383 -9.51 0.85 -9.84
C ALA A 383 -8.86 0.86 -8.45
N LEU A 384 -7.56 0.52 -8.36
CA LEU A 384 -6.77 0.60 -7.15
C LEU A 384 -6.76 2.02 -6.56
N VAL A 385 -6.36 3.02 -7.36
CA VAL A 385 -6.23 4.40 -6.87
C VAL A 385 -7.60 4.95 -6.45
N ARG A 386 -8.66 4.68 -7.22
CA ARG A 386 -10.04 5.05 -6.86
C ARG A 386 -10.51 4.42 -5.55
N ALA A 387 -10.21 3.13 -5.35
CA ALA A 387 -10.60 2.43 -4.14
C ALA A 387 -9.87 3.00 -2.91
N SER A 388 -8.56 3.21 -3.02
CA SER A 388 -7.77 3.76 -1.90
C SER A 388 -8.15 5.20 -1.57
N LEU A 389 -8.48 6.03 -2.56
CA LEU A 389 -8.83 7.45 -2.36
C LEU A 389 -10.33 7.71 -2.17
N ARG A 390 -11.17 6.67 -2.10
CA ARG A 390 -12.63 6.83 -1.95
C ARG A 390 -13.01 7.68 -0.73
N HIS A 391 -12.30 7.47 0.39
CA HIS A 391 -12.50 8.19 1.65
C HIS A 391 -11.23 8.86 2.17
N ALA A 392 -10.05 8.36 1.78
CA ALA A 392 -8.78 8.84 2.29
C ALA A 392 -8.39 10.17 1.64
N GLY A 393 -7.83 11.09 2.44
CA GLY A 393 -7.32 12.37 1.92
C GLY A 393 -5.85 12.30 1.49
N ALA A 394 -5.21 11.14 1.62
CA ALA A 394 -3.85 10.93 1.16
C ALA A 394 -3.58 9.45 0.83
N LEU A 395 -2.56 9.23 -0.01
CA LEU A 395 -2.08 7.90 -0.39
C LEU A 395 -0.57 7.83 -0.28
N ARG A 396 -0.05 6.81 0.41
CA ARG A 396 1.34 6.37 0.31
C ARG A 396 1.42 5.23 -0.70
N LEU A 397 2.26 5.37 -1.72
CA LEU A 397 2.62 4.28 -2.63
C LEU A 397 3.93 3.67 -2.14
N ASP A 398 3.85 2.42 -1.69
CA ASP A 398 5.02 1.63 -1.33
C ASP A 398 5.86 1.34 -2.59
N HIS A 399 7.19 1.41 -2.49
CA HIS A 399 8.11 1.23 -3.60
C HIS A 399 7.68 2.04 -4.84
N VAL A 400 7.61 3.38 -4.74
CA VAL A 400 7.00 4.24 -5.78
C VAL A 400 7.70 4.10 -7.14
N MET A 401 8.94 3.63 -7.14
CA MET A 401 9.70 3.23 -8.33
C MET A 401 8.92 2.26 -9.23
N GLN A 402 7.95 1.51 -8.70
CA GLN A 402 7.05 0.64 -9.46
C GLN A 402 6.33 1.34 -10.63
N LEU A 403 6.18 2.67 -10.58
CA LEU A 403 5.58 3.44 -11.68
C LEU A 403 6.56 3.68 -12.84
N TRP A 404 7.87 3.61 -12.58
CA TRP A 404 8.94 3.79 -13.59
C TRP A 404 9.46 2.45 -14.09
N GLN A 405 9.83 1.57 -13.15
CA GLN A 405 10.40 0.27 -13.45
C GLN A 405 10.32 -0.65 -12.23
N LEU A 406 10.19 -1.95 -12.47
CA LEU A 406 10.32 -2.98 -11.44
C LEU A 406 11.45 -3.93 -11.78
N PHE A 407 12.13 -4.43 -10.75
CA PHE A 407 13.14 -5.47 -10.90
C PHE A 407 12.45 -6.83 -10.92
N TRP A 408 12.45 -7.48 -12.07
CA TRP A 408 11.83 -8.77 -12.31
C TRP A 408 12.88 -9.87 -12.20
N VAL A 409 12.58 -10.87 -11.38
CA VAL A 409 13.41 -12.05 -11.19
C VAL A 409 12.70 -13.25 -11.82
N PRO A 410 13.35 -14.05 -12.70
CA PRO A 410 12.74 -15.26 -13.22
C PRO A 410 12.36 -16.23 -12.09
N VAL A 411 11.16 -16.82 -12.16
CA VAL A 411 10.75 -17.85 -11.22
C VAL A 411 11.70 -19.05 -11.33
N GLY A 412 12.27 -19.47 -10.21
CA GLY A 412 13.29 -20.52 -10.13
C GLY A 412 14.72 -20.05 -10.41
N GLY A 413 14.92 -18.75 -10.66
CA GLY A 413 16.23 -18.10 -10.69
C GLY A 413 16.66 -17.53 -9.33
N SER A 414 17.78 -16.83 -9.33
CA SER A 414 18.31 -16.05 -8.21
C SER A 414 18.10 -14.56 -8.44
N VAL A 415 18.24 -13.73 -7.40
CA VAL A 415 18.18 -12.26 -7.53
C VAL A 415 19.19 -11.73 -8.57
N ALA A 416 20.34 -12.38 -8.71
CA ALA A 416 21.37 -12.03 -9.68
C ALA A 416 20.93 -12.23 -11.14
N ASP A 417 19.89 -13.03 -11.38
CA ASP A 417 19.32 -13.25 -12.70
C ASP A 417 18.27 -12.20 -13.08
N GLY A 418 17.94 -11.26 -12.19
CA GLY A 418 16.90 -10.29 -12.41
C GLY A 418 17.27 -9.14 -13.34
N ALA A 419 16.26 -8.44 -13.85
CA ALA A 419 16.38 -7.31 -14.75
C ALA A 419 15.33 -6.25 -14.46
N TYR A 420 15.65 -4.98 -14.72
CA TYR A 420 14.63 -3.94 -14.68
C TYR A 420 13.76 -3.96 -15.95
N VAL A 421 12.44 -3.89 -15.75
CA VAL A 421 11.43 -3.72 -16.80
C VAL A 421 10.76 -2.37 -16.59
N ARG A 422 10.71 -1.54 -17.64
CA ARG A 422 10.10 -0.20 -17.60
C ARG A 422 8.58 -0.25 -17.68
N TYR A 423 7.95 0.70 -17.00
CA TYR A 423 6.52 0.90 -16.96
C TYR A 423 6.15 2.21 -17.67
N PRO A 424 4.89 2.34 -18.14
CA PRO A 424 4.36 3.54 -18.81
C PRO A 424 4.15 4.67 -17.79
N VAL A 425 5.26 5.26 -17.36
CA VAL A 425 5.30 6.16 -16.21
C VAL A 425 4.45 7.42 -16.40
N ASP A 426 4.47 8.02 -17.59
CA ASP A 426 3.73 9.26 -17.83
C ASP A 426 2.22 9.03 -17.70
N GLU A 427 1.73 7.90 -18.20
CA GLU A 427 0.34 7.48 -18.11
C GLU A 427 -0.05 7.12 -16.67
N LEU A 428 0.78 6.37 -15.95
CA LEU A 428 0.54 6.04 -14.55
C LEU A 428 0.52 7.29 -13.67
N LEU A 429 1.43 8.25 -13.89
CA LEU A 429 1.41 9.54 -13.21
C LEU A 429 0.22 10.42 -13.63
N ALA A 430 -0.26 10.31 -14.87
CA ALA A 430 -1.49 10.96 -15.31
C ALA A 430 -2.71 10.39 -14.57
N VAL A 431 -2.82 9.06 -14.46
CA VAL A 431 -3.87 8.38 -13.68
C VAL A 431 -3.86 8.87 -12.22
N LEU A 432 -2.70 8.88 -11.57
CA LEU A 432 -2.57 9.37 -10.20
C LEU A 432 -3.03 10.81 -10.06
N ARG A 433 -2.63 11.70 -10.97
CA ARG A 433 -3.04 13.11 -10.93
C ARG A 433 -4.54 13.29 -11.13
N ILE A 434 -5.15 12.55 -12.06
CA ILE A 434 -6.60 12.58 -12.29
C ILE A 434 -7.35 12.17 -11.01
N GLU A 435 -7.03 11.01 -10.46
CA GLU A 435 -7.78 10.44 -9.34
C GLU A 435 -7.49 11.17 -8.02
N ALA A 436 -6.25 11.59 -7.77
CA ALA A 436 -5.90 12.40 -6.61
C ALA A 436 -6.60 13.77 -6.63
N CYS A 437 -6.64 14.45 -7.78
CA CYS A 437 -7.36 15.72 -7.89
C CYS A 437 -8.87 15.56 -7.72
N ARG A 438 -9.46 14.46 -8.22
CA ARG A 438 -10.89 14.15 -8.01
C ARG A 438 -11.23 13.96 -6.53
N ALA A 439 -10.34 13.30 -5.78
CA ALA A 439 -10.51 13.08 -4.36
C ALA A 439 -10.10 14.28 -3.49
N GLY A 440 -9.43 15.29 -4.06
CA GLY A 440 -8.77 16.33 -3.28
C GLY A 440 -7.63 15.79 -2.41
N ALA A 441 -7.06 14.65 -2.79
CA ALA A 441 -6.07 13.92 -2.02
C ALA A 441 -4.66 14.19 -2.52
N TRP A 442 -3.68 14.01 -1.64
CA TRP A 442 -2.27 14.18 -1.95
C TRP A 442 -1.52 12.85 -1.87
N ILE A 443 -0.41 12.76 -2.60
CA ILE A 443 0.30 11.50 -2.80
C ILE A 443 1.71 11.59 -2.23
N VAL A 444 2.11 10.52 -1.55
CA VAL A 444 3.48 10.28 -1.09
C VAL A 444 4.01 9.03 -1.78
N GLY A 445 5.15 9.15 -2.44
CA GLY A 445 5.90 8.01 -2.96
C GLY A 445 6.98 7.60 -1.98
N GLU A 446 7.01 6.33 -1.57
CA GLU A 446 8.18 5.81 -0.88
C GLU A 446 9.37 5.69 -1.84
N ASP A 447 10.38 6.53 -1.63
CA ASP A 447 11.56 6.70 -2.49
C ASP A 447 12.88 6.34 -1.77
N ILE A 448 12.90 5.18 -1.10
CA ILE A 448 14.02 4.59 -0.36
C ILE A 448 14.65 3.45 -1.17
N GLY A 449 15.94 3.21 -0.95
CA GLY A 449 16.73 2.20 -1.66
C GLY A 449 17.42 2.75 -2.91
N THR A 450 17.53 1.91 -3.94
CA THR A 450 18.20 2.27 -5.20
C THR A 450 17.25 3.06 -6.10
N VAL A 451 17.25 4.39 -5.96
CA VAL A 451 16.35 5.29 -6.68
C VAL A 451 17.06 5.97 -7.84
N ALA A 452 16.54 5.81 -9.06
CA ALA A 452 17.05 6.51 -10.23
C ALA A 452 16.83 8.04 -10.08
N PRO A 453 17.81 8.90 -10.46
CA PRO A 453 17.71 10.35 -10.24
C PRO A 453 16.42 10.98 -10.78
N GLN A 454 15.95 10.53 -11.95
CA GLN A 454 14.76 11.05 -12.63
C GLN A 454 13.46 10.84 -11.85
N VAL A 455 13.41 9.85 -10.95
CA VAL A 455 12.22 9.55 -10.14
C VAL A 455 11.90 10.75 -9.26
N ARG A 456 12.88 11.24 -8.50
CA ARG A 456 12.70 12.36 -7.57
C ARG A 456 12.42 13.68 -8.29
N GLU A 457 13.08 13.91 -9.42
CA GLU A 457 12.84 15.09 -10.25
C GLU A 457 11.40 15.11 -10.78
N THR A 458 10.92 13.99 -11.30
CA THR A 458 9.57 13.85 -11.84
C THR A 458 8.51 13.95 -10.73
N MET A 459 8.74 13.30 -9.58
CA MET A 459 7.89 13.43 -8.40
C MET A 459 7.74 14.88 -7.97
N ALA A 460 8.86 15.60 -7.83
CA ALA A 460 8.86 17.01 -7.45
C ALA A 460 8.12 17.88 -8.49
N ALA A 461 8.32 17.64 -9.79
CA ALA A 461 7.69 18.40 -10.87
C ALA A 461 6.15 18.33 -10.85
N ILE A 462 5.58 17.21 -10.40
CA ILE A 462 4.13 17.03 -10.27
C ILE A 462 3.61 17.27 -8.85
N GLY A 463 4.46 17.65 -7.90
CA GLY A 463 4.09 17.85 -6.50
C GLY A 463 3.83 16.55 -5.72
N MET A 464 4.37 15.40 -6.14
CA MET A 464 4.35 14.20 -5.30
C MET A 464 5.37 14.34 -4.18
N LEU A 465 4.97 14.07 -2.94
CA LEU A 465 5.92 14.06 -1.82
C LEU A 465 6.78 12.79 -1.85
N GLY A 466 8.06 12.89 -1.53
CA GLY A 466 8.88 11.72 -1.17
C GLY A 466 8.60 11.25 0.26
N TYR A 467 9.04 10.04 0.63
CA TYR A 467 8.98 9.53 2.00
C TYR A 467 10.39 9.37 2.55
N ARG A 468 10.73 10.13 3.59
CA ARG A 468 12.10 10.13 4.16
C ARG A 468 12.09 9.75 5.63
N THR A 469 12.80 8.67 5.94
CA THR A 469 13.06 8.18 7.30
C THR A 469 14.47 8.58 7.73
N GLY A 470 14.77 8.59 9.04
CA GLY A 470 16.09 8.88 9.60
C GLY A 470 17.18 7.83 9.31
N MET A 471 17.03 6.98 8.28
CA MET A 471 18.03 5.97 7.93
C MET A 471 19.22 6.59 7.21
N GLY A 472 20.34 6.74 7.92
CA GLY A 472 21.59 7.26 7.35
C GLY A 472 21.56 8.77 7.05
N TRP A 473 20.50 9.46 7.46
CA TRP A 473 20.34 10.90 7.34
C TRP A 473 19.69 11.43 8.61
N ALA A 474 20.12 12.60 9.04
CA ALA A 474 19.45 13.34 10.09
C ALA A 474 17.98 13.62 9.72
N CYS A 475 17.02 13.18 10.54
CA CYS A 475 15.60 13.41 10.30
C CYS A 475 15.22 14.92 10.20
N TRP A 476 16.02 15.79 10.80
CA TRP A 476 15.88 17.25 10.71
C TRP A 476 16.33 17.85 9.36
N ALA A 477 17.04 17.09 8.51
CA ALA A 477 17.50 17.52 7.19
C ALA A 477 16.55 17.15 6.05
N ASN A 478 15.40 16.54 6.36
CA ASN A 478 14.44 16.11 5.34
C ASN A 478 13.89 17.31 4.53
N PRO A 479 13.93 17.26 3.18
CA PRO A 479 13.59 18.41 2.34
C PRO A 479 12.07 18.67 2.29
N GLU A 480 11.68 19.88 1.88
CA GLU A 480 10.27 20.33 1.92
C GLU A 480 9.30 19.42 1.16
N GLY A 481 9.68 18.93 -0.02
CA GLY A 481 8.89 18.03 -0.86
C GLY A 481 8.76 16.60 -0.33
N THR A 482 8.68 16.41 0.98
CA THR A 482 8.60 15.07 1.61
C THR A 482 7.59 15.01 2.75
N MET A 483 7.13 13.78 3.01
CA MET A 483 6.71 13.33 4.33
C MET A 483 7.94 12.79 5.07
N GLY A 484 8.32 13.45 6.16
CA GLY A 484 9.46 13.06 6.99
C GLY A 484 9.06 12.19 8.18
N ALA A 485 9.89 11.23 8.54
CA ALA A 485 9.73 10.38 9.72
C ALA A 485 11.08 10.16 10.42
N ALA A 486 11.04 9.83 11.70
CA ALA A 486 12.23 9.37 12.42
C ALA A 486 12.59 7.95 11.97
N ASP A 487 11.60 7.06 11.92
CA ASP A 487 11.74 5.67 11.52
C ASP A 487 10.56 5.17 10.66
N SER A 488 10.53 3.87 10.36
CA SER A 488 9.41 3.17 9.73
C SER A 488 9.16 1.82 10.40
N HIS A 489 8.10 1.13 9.97
CA HIS A 489 7.73 -0.17 10.49
C HIS A 489 8.75 -1.30 10.22
N ASP A 490 9.68 -1.08 9.28
CA ASP A 490 10.78 -1.99 8.94
C ASP A 490 12.06 -1.72 9.74
N GLN A 491 12.09 -0.61 10.47
CA GLN A 491 13.26 -0.08 11.15
C GLN A 491 13.15 -0.34 12.66
N ALA A 492 14.29 -0.34 13.34
CA ALA A 492 14.32 -0.45 14.78
C ALA A 492 13.74 0.82 15.41
N THR A 493 12.93 0.65 16.45
CA THR A 493 12.43 1.79 17.24
C THR A 493 13.58 2.47 17.97
N ILE A 494 13.39 3.73 18.37
CA ILE A 494 14.39 4.47 19.15
C ILE A 494 14.72 3.72 20.46
N ALA A 495 13.69 3.18 21.12
CA ALA A 495 13.84 2.33 22.30
C ALA A 495 14.64 1.05 22.01
N GLY A 496 14.38 0.40 20.86
CA GLY A 496 15.10 -0.80 20.42
C GLY A 496 16.60 -0.56 20.28
N ILE A 497 16.97 0.55 19.63
CA ILE A 497 18.37 0.97 19.43
C ILE A 497 19.03 1.32 20.76
N LEU A 498 18.41 2.17 21.58
CA LEU A 498 19.02 2.65 22.84
C LEU A 498 19.26 1.53 23.84
N THR A 499 18.33 0.58 23.93
CA THR A 499 18.41 -0.53 24.89
C THR A 499 19.26 -1.70 24.40
N GLY A 500 19.60 -1.74 23.10
CA GLY A 500 20.28 -2.89 22.47
C GLY A 500 19.39 -4.12 22.29
N SER A 501 18.08 -3.98 22.50
CA SER A 501 17.13 -5.09 22.38
C SER A 501 16.87 -5.49 20.92
N ASP A 502 17.02 -4.57 19.96
CA ASP A 502 16.92 -4.90 18.54
C ASP A 502 18.09 -5.76 18.07
N GLU A 503 19.32 -5.41 18.47
CA GLU A 503 20.52 -6.23 18.25
C GLU A 503 20.34 -7.62 18.87
N ALA A 504 19.91 -7.69 20.13
CA ALA A 504 19.63 -8.96 20.81
C ALA A 504 18.49 -9.75 20.15
N ALA A 505 17.55 -9.10 19.45
CA ALA A 505 16.53 -9.79 18.66
C ALA A 505 17.12 -10.37 17.38
N MET A 506 17.95 -9.60 16.65
CA MET A 506 18.65 -10.06 15.45
C MET A 506 19.63 -11.20 15.77
N ASP A 507 20.40 -11.11 16.84
CA ASP A 507 21.32 -12.16 17.31
C ASP A 507 20.57 -13.47 17.59
N ARG A 508 19.41 -13.41 18.25
CA ARG A 508 18.59 -14.59 18.58
C ARG A 508 18.11 -15.34 17.35
N ILE A 509 17.90 -14.64 16.23
CA ILE A 509 17.44 -15.23 14.98
C ILE A 509 18.58 -15.45 13.97
N GLY A 510 19.82 -15.12 14.34
CA GLY A 510 20.99 -15.24 13.46
C GLY A 510 20.99 -14.25 12.28
N LYS A 511 20.27 -13.12 12.38
CA LYS A 511 20.23 -12.09 11.33
C LYS A 511 21.47 -11.20 11.42
N THR A 512 22.11 -10.97 10.28
CA THR A 512 23.27 -10.07 10.17
C THR A 512 22.84 -8.60 10.17
N TYR A 513 23.67 -7.75 10.74
CA TYR A 513 23.48 -6.29 10.79
C TYR A 513 24.81 -5.57 10.90
N ASP A 514 24.81 -4.26 10.62
CA ASP A 514 25.97 -3.40 10.80
C ASP A 514 26.01 -2.84 12.24
N ALA A 515 26.74 -3.52 13.11
CA ALA A 515 26.91 -3.10 14.51
C ALA A 515 27.57 -1.72 14.65
N GLY A 516 28.42 -1.32 13.70
CA GLY A 516 29.06 -0.01 13.70
C GLY A 516 28.04 1.11 13.48
N SER A 517 27.17 0.94 12.49
CA SER A 517 26.08 1.85 12.17
C SER A 517 25.05 1.98 13.31
N ILE A 518 24.68 0.87 13.94
CA ILE A 518 23.77 0.89 15.11
C ILE A 518 24.43 1.60 16.30
N ALA A 519 25.71 1.32 16.58
CA ALA A 519 26.44 1.97 17.66
C ALA A 519 26.61 3.48 17.43
N GLU A 520 26.80 3.91 16.18
CA GLU A 520 26.80 5.32 15.79
C GLU A 520 25.44 5.97 16.03
N THR A 521 24.38 5.38 15.51
CA THR A 521 23.00 5.86 15.71
C THR A 521 22.66 5.98 17.21
N ARG A 522 23.05 4.99 18.03
CA ARG A 522 22.88 5.04 19.48
C ARG A 522 23.62 6.22 20.11
N ARG A 523 24.89 6.46 19.73
CA ARG A 523 25.67 7.59 20.26
C ARG A 523 24.98 8.91 19.94
N GLU A 524 24.55 9.09 18.69
CA GLU A 524 23.89 10.33 18.29
C GLU A 524 22.56 10.56 19.02
N LEU A 525 21.74 9.51 19.21
CA LEU A 525 20.51 9.58 20.01
C LEU A 525 20.81 9.99 21.45
N CYS A 526 21.85 9.41 22.06
CA CYS A 526 22.30 9.78 23.40
C CYS A 526 22.78 11.23 23.48
N GLU A 527 23.61 11.68 22.54
CA GLU A 527 24.11 13.06 22.47
C GLU A 527 22.96 14.07 22.33
N ARG A 528 22.01 13.83 21.43
CA ARG A 528 20.82 14.70 21.24
C ARG A 528 19.95 14.77 22.49
N ALA A 529 19.85 13.67 23.22
CA ALA A 529 19.03 13.56 24.41
C ALA A 529 19.76 13.98 25.70
N GLY A 530 21.07 14.25 25.66
CA GLY A 530 21.90 14.51 26.84
C GLY A 530 22.04 13.30 27.76
N ILE A 531 22.03 12.10 27.19
CA ILE A 531 22.14 10.82 27.90
C ILE A 531 23.60 10.34 27.87
N ASP A 532 24.11 9.85 28.99
CA ASP A 532 25.37 9.13 29.02
C ASP A 532 25.18 7.72 28.42
N PRO A 533 25.79 7.40 27.25
CA PRO A 533 25.65 6.08 26.64
C PRO A 533 26.27 4.94 27.46
N ALA A 534 27.14 5.24 28.43
CA ALA A 534 27.67 4.26 29.38
C ALA A 534 26.76 4.06 30.61
N GLY A 535 25.76 4.92 30.78
CA GLY A 535 24.80 4.89 31.88
C GLY A 535 23.71 3.82 31.70
N ARG A 536 22.87 3.66 32.74
CA ARG A 536 21.70 2.79 32.67
C ARG A 536 20.64 3.41 31.76
N ILE A 537 20.27 2.70 30.70
CA ILE A 537 19.15 3.08 29.82
C ILE A 537 17.86 2.49 30.38
N GLY A 538 17.00 3.34 30.95
CA GLY A 538 15.65 3.00 31.42
C GLY A 538 14.56 3.79 30.70
N PRO A 539 13.30 3.69 31.17
CA PRO A 539 12.15 4.38 30.57
C PRO A 539 12.32 5.91 30.46
N GLU A 540 13.00 6.54 31.42
CA GLU A 540 13.26 7.99 31.39
C GLU A 540 14.24 8.37 30.28
N GLN A 541 15.31 7.62 30.10
CA GLN A 541 16.29 7.83 29.03
C GLN A 541 15.66 7.58 27.65
N VAL A 542 14.86 6.52 27.52
CA VAL A 542 14.08 6.23 26.31
C VAL A 542 13.15 7.40 26.00
N ALA A 543 12.37 7.87 26.98
CA ALA A 543 11.46 8.99 26.78
C ALA A 543 12.18 10.27 26.36
N ALA A 544 13.32 10.58 26.99
CA ALA A 544 14.13 11.76 26.65
C ALA A 544 14.62 11.70 25.20
N ALA A 545 15.12 10.54 24.75
CA ALA A 545 15.61 10.38 23.39
C ALA A 545 14.50 10.38 22.33
N VAL A 546 13.38 9.70 22.59
CA VAL A 546 12.21 9.74 21.71
C VAL A 546 11.73 11.19 21.53
N VAL A 547 11.60 11.96 22.62
CA VAL A 547 11.17 13.36 22.56
C VAL A 547 12.21 14.24 21.85
N ALA A 548 13.51 14.02 22.09
CA ALA A 548 14.58 14.77 21.43
C ALA A 548 14.57 14.55 19.91
N GLU A 549 14.44 13.30 19.46
CA GLU A 549 14.38 12.95 18.04
C GLU A 549 13.16 13.59 17.36
N HIS A 550 11.98 13.46 17.97
CA HIS A 550 10.75 14.01 17.42
C HIS A 550 10.72 15.55 17.45
N ARG A 551 11.44 16.19 18.38
CA ARG A 551 11.66 17.65 18.34
C ARG A 551 12.55 18.05 17.16
N GLY A 552 13.59 17.28 16.84
CA GLY A 552 14.40 17.47 15.65
C GLY A 552 13.58 17.31 14.37
N LEU A 553 12.79 16.23 14.29
CA LEU A 553 11.85 15.99 13.21
C LEU A 553 10.82 17.11 13.06
N ALA A 554 10.30 17.67 14.17
CA ALA A 554 9.35 18.77 14.14
C ALA A 554 9.90 20.04 13.46
N GLY A 555 11.22 20.28 13.54
CA GLY A 555 11.88 21.43 12.94
C GLY A 555 12.31 21.25 11.49
N CYS A 556 12.12 20.06 10.90
CA CYS A 556 12.63 19.78 9.55
C CYS A 556 11.81 20.50 8.44
N PRO A 557 12.44 20.77 7.28
CA PRO A 557 11.76 21.36 6.13
C PRO A 557 10.56 20.57 5.59
N SER A 558 10.47 19.24 5.76
CA SER A 558 9.36 18.41 5.26
C SER A 558 7.99 19.05 5.47
N ARG A 559 7.10 18.93 4.47
CA ARG A 559 5.76 19.50 4.57
C ARG A 559 4.91 18.77 5.60
N VAL A 560 4.97 17.45 5.63
CA VAL A 560 4.33 16.64 6.67
C VAL A 560 5.39 15.88 7.43
N VAL A 561 5.22 15.70 8.74
CA VAL A 561 6.02 14.73 9.50
C VAL A 561 5.17 13.76 10.28
N VAL A 562 5.67 12.54 10.43
CA VAL A 562 4.98 11.46 11.13
C VAL A 562 5.87 10.84 12.19
N ALA A 563 5.31 10.69 13.40
CA ALA A 563 5.89 9.86 14.46
C ALA A 563 5.29 8.46 14.39
N THR A 564 6.09 7.41 14.53
CA THR A 564 5.52 6.07 14.68
C THR A 564 4.82 5.95 16.03
N LEU A 565 3.67 5.27 16.04
CA LEU A 565 2.94 5.02 17.28
C LEU A 565 3.75 4.13 18.23
N ASP A 566 4.64 3.29 17.70
CA ASP A 566 5.59 2.46 18.44
C ASP A 566 6.57 3.31 19.27
N ASP A 567 7.18 4.34 18.68
CA ASP A 567 8.02 5.29 19.43
C ASP A 567 7.22 6.10 20.44
N VAL A 568 6.01 6.54 20.08
CA VAL A 568 5.07 7.22 20.99
C VAL A 568 4.71 6.32 22.18
N ALA A 569 4.68 5.01 21.98
CA ALA A 569 4.48 4.00 23.02
C ALA A 569 5.74 3.69 23.83
N GLY A 570 6.92 4.11 23.36
CA GLY A 570 8.22 3.78 23.93
C GLY A 570 8.54 2.29 23.87
N VAL A 571 7.99 1.55 22.89
CA VAL A 571 8.21 0.10 22.79
C VAL A 571 9.51 -0.21 22.08
N ALA A 572 10.21 -1.24 22.55
CA ALA A 572 11.51 -1.62 22.02
C ALA A 572 11.41 -2.57 20.80
N GLU A 573 10.28 -3.24 20.63
CA GLU A 573 10.06 -4.18 19.53
C GLU A 573 9.61 -3.42 18.27
N ARG A 574 10.23 -3.71 17.12
CA ARG A 574 9.75 -3.21 15.83
C ARG A 574 8.57 -4.03 15.28
N PRO A 575 7.69 -3.42 14.48
CA PRO A 575 6.58 -4.13 13.84
C PRO A 575 7.00 -5.27 12.92
N ASN A 576 8.05 -5.07 12.13
CA ASN A 576 8.55 -6.01 11.13
C ASN A 576 10.08 -6.04 11.09
N MET A 577 10.64 -7.22 10.87
CA MET A 577 12.05 -7.43 10.63
C MET A 577 12.26 -7.93 9.20
N PRO A 578 12.65 -7.05 8.26
CA PRO A 578 12.77 -7.42 6.85
C PRO A 578 13.62 -8.67 6.60
N GLY A 579 13.23 -9.49 5.63
CA GLY A 579 13.91 -10.74 5.31
C GLY A 579 13.70 -11.87 6.32
N THR A 580 12.64 -11.80 7.13
CA THR A 580 12.23 -12.89 8.03
C THR A 580 10.75 -13.23 7.78
N VAL A 581 10.37 -14.49 8.02
CA VAL A 581 8.99 -14.96 7.84
C VAL A 581 8.44 -15.52 9.15
N HIS A 582 9.17 -16.44 9.78
CA HIS A 582 8.75 -17.11 11.01
C HIS A 582 9.72 -16.93 12.18
N GLU A 583 10.92 -16.42 11.89
CA GLU A 583 12.01 -16.20 12.82
C GLU A 583 11.69 -15.05 13.80
N TYR A 584 11.02 -14.01 13.30
CA TYR A 584 10.52 -12.87 14.08
C TYR A 584 8.98 -12.83 14.03
N PRO A 585 8.27 -12.41 15.10
CA PRO A 585 6.81 -12.28 15.10
C PRO A 585 6.33 -11.04 14.32
N ASN A 586 6.72 -10.94 13.05
CA ASN A 586 6.37 -9.83 12.15
C ASN A 586 4.87 -9.60 12.16
N TRP A 587 4.46 -8.34 12.27
CA TRP A 587 3.06 -7.91 12.20
C TRP A 587 2.14 -8.50 13.29
N ARG A 588 2.69 -9.12 14.34
CA ARG A 588 1.91 -9.85 15.36
C ARG A 588 2.05 -9.27 16.76
N ILE A 589 2.77 -8.17 16.92
CA ILE A 589 3.00 -7.55 18.22
C ILE A 589 2.03 -6.41 18.38
N ALA A 590 1.10 -6.53 19.34
CA ALA A 590 0.27 -5.41 19.74
C ALA A 590 1.00 -4.46 20.69
N LEU A 591 0.56 -3.21 20.70
CA LEU A 591 1.01 -2.22 21.68
C LEU A 591 0.66 -2.68 23.10
N PRO A 592 1.47 -2.30 24.11
CA PRO A 592 1.41 -2.88 25.46
C PRO A 592 0.17 -2.47 26.25
N GLN A 593 -0.54 -1.43 25.82
CA GLN A 593 -1.73 -0.92 26.50
C GLN A 593 -2.74 -0.41 25.47
N PRO A 594 -4.03 -0.30 25.84
CA PRO A 594 -5.05 0.23 24.96
C PRO A 594 -4.75 1.66 24.50
N VAL A 595 -5.09 1.95 23.25
CA VAL A 595 -4.63 3.17 22.56
C VAL A 595 -5.17 4.45 23.20
N GLU A 596 -6.37 4.40 23.78
CA GLU A 596 -6.95 5.50 24.58
C GLU A 596 -6.13 5.84 25.82
N ASP A 597 -5.49 4.86 26.45
CA ASP A 597 -4.57 5.10 27.58
C ASP A 597 -3.21 5.56 27.08
N LEU A 598 -2.74 4.93 25.99
CA LEU A 598 -1.42 5.19 25.40
C LEU A 598 -1.25 6.65 25.01
N LEU A 599 -2.24 7.19 24.30
CA LEU A 599 -2.24 8.59 23.86
C LEU A 599 -2.36 9.59 25.02
N CYS A 600 -2.70 9.12 26.23
CA CYS A 600 -2.74 9.92 27.46
C CYS A 600 -1.45 9.81 28.29
N THR A 601 -0.46 9.01 27.89
CA THR A 601 0.79 8.88 28.64
C THR A 601 1.64 10.16 28.58
N PRO A 602 2.51 10.41 29.59
CA PRO A 602 3.42 11.55 29.55
C PRO A 602 4.33 11.58 28.31
N LEU A 603 4.82 10.41 27.86
CA LEU A 603 5.64 10.31 26.65
C LEU A 603 4.85 10.71 25.41
N ALA A 604 3.65 10.16 25.22
CA ALA A 604 2.81 10.50 24.08
C ALA A 604 2.45 11.99 24.06
N GLY A 605 2.10 12.55 25.21
CA GLY A 605 1.87 13.99 25.36
C GLY A 605 3.10 14.82 24.94
N ALA A 606 4.28 14.47 25.45
CA ALA A 606 5.51 15.19 25.16
C ALA A 606 5.93 15.12 23.68
N VAL A 607 5.75 13.98 23.01
CA VAL A 607 6.02 13.84 21.57
C VAL A 607 5.05 14.68 20.76
N LEU A 608 3.75 14.59 21.04
CA LEU A 608 2.72 15.33 20.31
C LEU A 608 2.87 16.85 20.53
N ASP A 609 3.25 17.28 21.74
CA ASP A 609 3.54 18.70 22.03
C ASP A 609 4.81 19.19 21.34
N ALA A 610 5.86 18.35 21.26
CA ALA A 610 7.08 18.69 20.53
C ALA A 610 6.81 18.89 19.04
N LEU A 611 6.02 17.99 18.42
CA LEU A 611 5.62 18.08 17.02
C LEU A 611 4.73 19.30 16.77
N ALA A 612 3.70 19.51 17.60
CA ALA A 612 2.80 20.66 17.46
C ALA A 612 3.55 21.99 17.63
N GLY A 613 4.45 22.08 18.60
CA GLY A 613 5.27 23.26 18.86
C GLY A 613 6.16 23.60 17.67
N GLY A 614 6.96 22.64 17.18
CA GLY A 614 7.87 22.87 16.05
C GLY A 614 7.16 23.25 14.76
N ARG A 615 5.97 22.68 14.52
CA ARG A 615 5.16 22.98 13.33
C ARG A 615 4.45 24.33 13.38
N ALA A 616 4.11 24.84 14.56
CA ALA A 616 3.48 26.14 14.73
C ALA A 616 4.46 27.32 14.63
N THR A 617 5.75 27.11 14.92
CA THR A 617 6.76 28.18 15.02
C THR A 617 7.57 28.42 13.75
N SER A 618 7.38 27.62 12.69
CA SER A 618 8.12 27.81 11.43
C SER A 618 7.43 28.86 10.54
N PRO A 619 8.09 30.00 10.23
CA PRO A 619 7.51 31.09 9.44
C PRO A 619 7.68 30.91 7.92
N TRP A 620 7.81 29.68 7.42
CA TRP A 620 8.07 29.38 6.01
C TRP A 620 6.79 29.16 5.23
#